data_AF-A0A1F6ZRB8-F1
#
_entry.id   AF-A0A1F6ZRB8-F1
#
_cell.length_a   1.000
_cell.length_b   1.000
_cell.length_c   1.000
_cell.angle_alpha   90.00
_cell.angle_beta   90.00
_cell.angle_gamma   90.00
#
_symmetry.space_group_name_H-M   'P 1'
#
loop_
_entity.id
_entity.type
_entity.pdbx_description
1 polymer ?
#
loop_
_entity_poly.entity_id
_entity_poly.type
_entity_poly.pdbx_seq_one_letter_code
_entity_poly.pdbx_strand_id
1 'polypeptide(L)'
;MKIMLDANFLVYCAKQKIDYINEMPVPGEVVVLSSVVAELEKLKSKEEKAKDGRAVFVALQILEKNIVEEKIKVLKTDEKGGDEAIIAEVKEGDIVATMDKELKKKLKGKARILAIKGRKKLELF
;
A
#
# COMPACT_ATOMS: atom_id res chain seq x y z
N MET A 1 -16.12 3.40 1.55
CA MET A 1 -15.19 2.36 1.06
C MET A 1 -13.80 2.94 1.09
N LYS A 2 -12.90 2.32 1.84
CA LYS A 2 -11.49 2.67 1.92
C LYS A 2 -10.69 1.78 0.99
N ILE A 3 -9.63 2.34 0.41
CA ILE A 3 -8.59 1.61 -0.32
C ILE A 3 -7.31 1.70 0.51
N MET A 4 -7.00 0.64 1.25
CA MET A 4 -5.85 0.57 2.15
C MET A 4 -4.60 0.16 1.39
N LEU A 5 -3.55 0.96 1.50
CA LEU A 5 -2.27 0.73 0.86
C LEU A 5 -1.34 -0.10 1.77
N ASP A 6 -0.68 -1.11 1.20
CA ASP A 6 0.39 -1.90 1.81
C ASP A 6 1.78 -1.38 1.37
N ALA A 7 2.79 -1.48 2.24
CA ALA A 7 4.16 -1.05 1.98
C ALA A 7 4.75 -1.76 0.76
N ASN A 8 4.59 -3.09 0.69
CA ASN A 8 5.13 -3.89 -0.42
C ASN A 8 4.50 -3.48 -1.75
N PHE A 9 3.18 -3.26 -1.77
CA PHE A 9 2.48 -2.77 -2.95
C PHE A 9 3.06 -1.44 -3.47
N LEU A 10 3.28 -0.48 -2.56
CA LEU A 10 3.85 0.82 -2.92
C LEU A 10 5.25 0.71 -3.51
N VAL A 11 6.11 -0.14 -2.94
CA VAL A 11 7.44 -0.44 -3.49
C VAL A 11 7.33 -1.06 -4.89
N TYR A 12 6.41 -1.99 -5.10
CA TYR A 12 6.17 -2.59 -6.42
C TYR A 12 5.70 -1.56 -7.45
N CYS A 13 4.77 -0.67 -7.08
CA CYS A 13 4.33 0.42 -7.94
C CYS A 13 5.50 1.32 -8.35
N ALA A 14 6.37 1.69 -7.41
CA ALA A 14 7.56 2.47 -7.70
C ALA A 14 8.54 1.74 -8.65
N LYS A 15 8.77 0.43 -8.43
CA LYS A 15 9.61 -0.39 -9.32
C LYS A 15 9.09 -0.45 -10.75
N GLN A 16 7.77 -0.58 -10.90
CA GLN A 16 7.11 -0.73 -12.20
C GLN A 16 6.66 0.60 -12.82
N LYS A 17 6.87 1.73 -12.13
CA LYS A 17 6.41 3.07 -12.53
C LYS A 17 4.89 3.13 -12.77
N ILE A 18 4.13 2.53 -11.87
CA ILE A 18 2.66 2.52 -11.89
C ILE A 18 2.16 3.71 -11.08
N ASP A 19 1.29 4.52 -11.68
CA ASP A 19 0.64 5.63 -11.00
C ASP A 19 -0.63 5.14 -10.32
N TYR A 20 -0.49 4.55 -9.13
CA TYR A 20 -1.61 3.93 -8.43
C TYR A 20 -2.69 4.91 -7.97
N ILE A 21 -2.43 6.22 -8.00
CA ILE A 21 -3.42 7.24 -7.66
C ILE A 21 -4.35 7.49 -8.83
N ASN A 22 -3.79 7.65 -10.03
CA ASN A 22 -4.58 7.91 -11.24
C ASN A 22 -5.10 6.63 -11.91
N GLU A 23 -4.44 5.49 -11.70
CA GLU A 23 -4.80 4.19 -12.31
C GLU A 23 -5.71 3.32 -11.43
N MET A 24 -6.27 3.88 -10.35
CA MET A 24 -7.16 3.12 -9.47
C MET A 24 -8.41 2.64 -10.23
N PRO A 25 -8.71 1.34 -10.29
CA PRO A 25 -9.80 0.82 -11.13
C PRO A 25 -11.20 1.11 -10.56
N VAL A 26 -11.27 1.65 -9.35
CA VAL A 26 -12.51 1.92 -8.61
C VAL A 26 -12.37 3.19 -7.79
N PRO A 27 -13.46 3.97 -7.63
CA PRO A 27 -13.46 5.15 -6.77
C PRO A 27 -13.42 4.75 -5.29
N GLY A 28 -12.73 5.50 -4.44
CA GLY A 28 -12.69 5.26 -2.99
C GLY A 28 -11.77 6.22 -2.26
N GLU A 29 -11.89 6.29 -0.93
CA GLU A 29 -10.95 7.05 -0.09
C GLU A 29 -9.64 6.25 0.02
N VAL A 30 -8.56 6.75 -0.56
CA VAL A 30 -7.24 6.10 -0.46
C VAL A 30 -6.65 6.41 0.90
N VAL A 31 -6.31 5.36 1.64
CA VAL A 31 -5.79 5.49 3.00
C VAL A 31 -4.52 4.67 3.18
N VAL A 32 -3.65 5.14 4.06
CA VAL A 32 -2.48 4.39 4.53
C VAL A 32 -2.45 4.42 6.05
N LEU A 33 -2.05 3.30 6.66
CA LEU A 33 -1.90 3.24 8.11
C LEU A 33 -0.54 3.78 8.54
N SER A 34 -0.46 4.43 9.70
CA SER A 34 0.80 4.95 10.23
C SER A 34 1.87 3.86 10.41
N SER A 35 1.46 2.62 10.69
CA SER A 35 2.37 1.46 10.74
C SER A 35 3.01 1.15 9.39
N VAL A 36 2.25 1.22 8.30
CA VAL A 36 2.73 1.01 6.92
C VAL A 36 3.72 2.09 6.51
N VAL A 37 3.45 3.36 6.88
CA VAL A 37 4.40 4.47 6.66
C VAL A 37 5.72 4.19 7.39
N ALA A 38 5.64 3.81 8.67
CA ALA A 38 6.82 3.51 9.48
C ALA A 38 7.61 2.29 8.95
N GLU A 39 6.94 1.29 8.36
CA GLU A 39 7.61 0.17 7.70
C GLU A 39 8.38 0.62 6.44
N LEU A 40 7.78 1.46 5.60
CA LEU A 40 8.45 2.03 4.43
C LEU A 40 9.69 2.85 4.83
N GLU A 41 9.61 3.65 5.88
CA GLU A 41 10.75 4.39 6.42
C GLU A 41 11.86 3.46 6.93
N LYS A 42 11.50 2.39 7.66
CA LYS A 42 12.46 1.37 8.11
C LYS A 42 13.11 0.64 6.94
N LEU A 43 12.34 0.34 5.89
CA LEU A 43 12.84 -0.29 4.67
C LEU A 43 13.83 0.63 3.95
N LYS A 44 13.55 1.93 3.87
CA LYS A 44 14.46 2.92 3.29
C LYS A 44 15.83 2.90 3.96
N SER A 45 15.85 2.90 5.29
CA SER A 45 17.11 2.85 6.07
C SER A 45 17.88 1.54 5.90
N LYS A 46 17.19 0.42 5.68
CA LYS A 46 17.82 -0.90 5.46
C LYS A 46 18.34 -1.08 4.04
N GLU A 47 17.58 -0.62 3.06
CA GLU A 47 17.85 -0.85 1.64
C GLU A 47 18.70 0.25 0.99
N GLU A 48 19.14 1.26 1.73
CA GLU A 48 19.97 2.36 1.21
C GLU A 48 21.22 1.87 0.45
N LYS A 49 21.71 0.66 0.75
CA LYS A 49 22.85 0.01 0.09
C LYS A 49 22.48 -1.15 -0.85
N ALA A 50 21.20 -1.46 -1.01
CA ALA A 50 20.69 -2.58 -1.79
C ALA A 50 20.18 -2.15 -3.17
N LYS A 51 20.03 -3.13 -4.09
CA LYS A 51 19.51 -2.90 -5.46
C LYS A 51 18.12 -2.24 -5.48
N ASP A 52 17.33 -2.44 -4.43
CA ASP A 52 15.94 -2.01 -4.34
C ASP A 52 15.75 -0.69 -3.57
N GLY A 53 16.79 -0.14 -2.93
CA GLY A 53 16.70 1.08 -2.12
C GLY A 53 16.18 2.30 -2.89
N ARG A 54 16.51 2.40 -4.18
CA ARG A 54 15.98 3.46 -5.05
C ARG A 54 14.46 3.37 -5.21
N ALA A 55 13.90 2.17 -5.29
CA ALA A 55 12.47 2.00 -5.43
C ALA A 55 11.73 2.31 -4.12
N VAL A 56 12.29 1.92 -2.98
CA VAL A 56 11.74 2.27 -1.66
C VAL A 56 11.76 3.78 -1.45
N PHE A 57 12.87 4.45 -1.80
CA PHE A 57 12.97 5.91 -1.75
C PHE A 57 11.89 6.60 -2.60
N VAL A 58 11.73 6.14 -3.85
CA VAL A 58 10.70 6.69 -4.76
C VAL A 58 9.30 6.43 -4.23
N ALA A 59 9.02 5.23 -3.70
CA ALA A 59 7.72 4.90 -3.12
C ALA A 59 7.36 5.82 -1.96
N LEU A 60 8.31 6.06 -1.04
CA LEU A 60 8.10 6.97 0.10
C LEU A 60 7.85 8.41 -0.37
N GLN A 61 8.66 8.91 -1.32
CA GLN A 61 8.48 10.27 -1.86
C GLN A 61 7.12 10.46 -2.56
N ILE A 62 6.67 9.46 -3.32
CA ILE A 62 5.34 9.48 -3.94
C ILE A 62 4.25 9.46 -2.86
N LEU A 63 4.38 8.61 -1.85
CA LEU A 63 3.42 8.51 -0.74
C LEU A 63 3.32 9.84 0.01
N GLU A 64 4.44 10.40 0.47
CA GLU A 64 4.52 11.68 1.19
C GLU A 64 3.90 12.81 0.39
N LYS A 65 4.26 12.92 -0.91
CA LYS A 65 3.68 13.93 -1.80
C LYS A 65 2.15 13.83 -1.87
N ASN A 66 1.61 12.62 -2.04
CA ASN A 66 0.18 12.42 -2.15
C ASN A 66 -0.56 12.58 -0.80
N ILE A 67 0.13 12.41 0.33
CA ILE A 67 -0.40 12.77 1.65
C ILE A 67 -0.51 14.30 1.77
N VAL A 68 0.53 15.03 1.40
CA VAL A 68 0.55 16.51 1.43
C VAL A 68 -0.49 17.12 0.47
N GLU A 69 -0.70 16.50 -0.69
CA GLU A 69 -1.74 16.88 -1.65
C GLU A 69 -3.16 16.41 -1.24
N GLU A 70 -3.33 15.86 -0.04
CA GLU A 70 -4.60 15.35 0.51
C GLU A 70 -5.29 14.26 -0.36
N LYS A 71 -4.52 13.60 -1.24
CA LYS A 71 -4.99 12.47 -2.06
C LYS A 71 -4.96 11.15 -1.31
N ILE A 72 -4.13 11.04 -0.27
CA ILE A 72 -4.02 9.88 0.62
C ILE A 72 -4.19 10.34 2.05
N LYS A 73 -5.10 9.70 2.79
CA LYS A 73 -5.30 9.97 4.21
C LYS A 73 -4.50 9.01 5.07
N VAL A 74 -3.79 9.54 6.06
CA VAL A 74 -3.08 8.73 7.04
C VAL A 74 -4.01 8.40 8.21
N LEU A 75 -4.21 7.12 8.47
CA LEU A 75 -4.96 6.64 9.63
C LEU A 75 -3.98 6.19 10.72
N LYS A 76 -4.18 6.68 11.94
CA LYS A 76 -3.37 6.26 13.09
C LYS A 76 -3.81 4.87 13.54
N THR A 77 -2.84 4.05 13.90
CA THR A 77 -3.04 2.70 14.44
C THR A 77 -2.04 2.43 15.55
N ASP A 78 -2.45 1.65 16.54
CA ASP A 78 -1.60 1.19 17.65
C ASP A 78 -0.80 -0.08 17.29
N GLU A 79 -1.17 -0.72 16.17
CA GLU A 79 -0.49 -1.90 15.66
C GLU A 79 0.91 -1.57 15.14
N LYS A 80 1.88 -2.40 15.47
CA LYS A 80 3.29 -2.17 15.11
C LYS A 80 3.65 -2.69 13.71
N GLY A 81 2.91 -3.68 13.21
CA GLY A 81 3.10 -4.26 11.88
C GLY A 81 2.05 -3.77 10.90
N GLY A 82 2.46 -3.55 9.65
CA GLY A 82 1.60 -3.08 8.56
C GLY A 82 0.47 -4.07 8.27
N ASP A 83 0.80 -5.36 8.14
CA ASP A 83 -0.16 -6.43 7.89
C ASP A 83 -1.20 -6.56 9.01
N GLU A 84 -0.76 -6.62 10.27
CA GLU A 84 -1.65 -6.72 11.43
C GLU A 84 -2.58 -5.50 11.51
N ALA A 85 -2.03 -4.30 11.27
CA ALA A 85 -2.80 -3.07 11.27
C ALA A 85 -3.89 -3.07 10.18
N ILE A 86 -3.55 -3.51 8.96
CA ILE A 86 -4.50 -3.61 7.85
C ILE A 86 -5.61 -4.59 8.22
N ILE A 87 -5.27 -5.77 8.74
CA ILE A 87 -6.26 -6.79 9.12
C ILE A 87 -7.18 -6.30 10.24
N ALA A 88 -6.67 -5.51 11.18
CA ALA A 88 -7.44 -4.98 12.29
C ALA A 88 -8.40 -3.85 11.85
N GLU A 89 -7.97 -2.97 10.94
CA GLU A 89 -8.75 -1.80 10.52
C GLU A 89 -9.75 -2.10 9.38
N VAL A 90 -9.49 -3.14 8.57
CA VAL A 90 -10.30 -3.44 7.39
C VAL A 90 -11.74 -3.84 7.73
N LYS A 91 -12.70 -3.31 6.96
CA LYS A 91 -14.13 -3.62 7.08
C LYS A 91 -14.66 -4.28 5.82
N GLU A 92 -15.83 -4.91 5.96
CA GLU A 92 -16.52 -5.49 4.82
C GLU A 92 -16.80 -4.43 3.74
N GLY A 93 -16.41 -4.74 2.51
CA GLY A 93 -16.52 -3.84 1.37
C GLY A 93 -15.30 -2.93 1.13
N ASP A 94 -14.33 -2.89 2.04
CA ASP A 94 -13.06 -2.19 1.80
C ASP A 94 -12.15 -2.98 0.84
N ILE A 95 -11.15 -2.27 0.33
CA ILE A 95 -10.17 -2.79 -0.62
C ILE A 95 -8.80 -2.70 0.01
N VAL A 96 -8.01 -3.76 -0.10
CA VAL A 96 -6.60 -3.76 0.31
C VAL A 96 -5.72 -3.93 -0.91
N ALA A 97 -4.84 -2.97 -1.14
CA ALA A 97 -3.84 -2.99 -2.20
C ALA A 97 -2.59 -3.70 -1.71
N THR A 98 -2.44 -4.99 -2.02
CA THR A 98 -1.30 -5.81 -1.59
C THR A 98 -0.86 -6.82 -2.66
N MET A 99 0.44 -7.11 -2.68
CA MET A 99 1.03 -8.18 -3.49
C MET A 99 1.25 -9.47 -2.69
N ASP A 100 1.13 -9.42 -1.36
CA ASP A 100 1.45 -10.54 -0.48
C ASP A 100 0.39 -11.65 -0.53
N LYS A 101 0.83 -12.90 -0.64
CA LYS A 101 -0.08 -14.06 -0.75
C LYS A 101 -0.71 -14.45 0.58
N GLU A 102 -0.01 -14.25 1.69
CA GLU A 102 -0.51 -14.55 3.03
C GLU A 102 -1.53 -13.51 3.47
N LEU A 103 -1.25 -12.22 3.25
CA LEU A 103 -2.20 -11.15 3.57
C LEU A 103 -3.51 -11.33 2.77
N LYS A 104 -3.43 -11.68 1.49
CA LYS A 104 -4.60 -12.02 0.66
C LYS A 104 -5.43 -13.17 1.24
N LYS A 105 -4.79 -14.21 1.78
CA LYS A 105 -5.48 -15.34 2.41
C LYS A 105 -6.18 -14.89 3.69
N LYS A 106 -5.53 -14.08 4.53
CA LYS A 106 -6.08 -13.57 5.79
C LYS A 106 -7.27 -12.62 5.57
N LEU A 107 -7.28 -11.89 4.45
CA LEU A 107 -8.33 -10.95 4.07
C LEU A 107 -9.48 -11.56 3.27
N LYS A 108 -9.37 -12.83 2.88
CA LYS A 108 -10.39 -13.52 2.08
C LYS A 108 -11.73 -13.50 2.82
N GLY A 109 -12.75 -12.94 2.18
CA GLY A 109 -14.09 -12.80 2.75
C GLY A 109 -14.27 -11.60 3.69
N LYS A 110 -13.21 -10.81 3.94
CA LYS A 110 -13.28 -9.56 4.71
C LYS A 110 -13.13 -8.32 3.81
N ALA A 111 -12.28 -8.41 2.79
CA ALA A 111 -12.03 -7.31 1.87
C ALA A 111 -11.74 -7.81 0.46
N ARG A 112 -11.87 -6.89 -0.51
CA ARG A 112 -11.45 -7.11 -1.89
C ARG A 112 -9.97 -6.82 -2.03
N ILE A 113 -9.30 -7.47 -2.97
CA ILE A 113 -7.85 -7.36 -3.11
C ILE A 113 -7.52 -6.61 -4.38
N LEU A 114 -6.81 -5.49 -4.26
CA LEU A 114 -6.19 -4.83 -5.39
C LEU A 114 -4.74 -5.31 -5.53
N ALA A 115 -4.37 -5.77 -6.72
CA ALA A 115 -3.00 -6.23 -6.99
C ALA A 115 -2.53 -5.85 -8.39
N ILE A 116 -1.21 -5.87 -8.59
CA ILE A 116 -0.59 -5.63 -9.89
C ILE A 116 -0.57 -6.94 -10.70
N LYS A 117 -1.19 -6.96 -11.87
CA LYS A 117 -1.19 -8.07 -12.82
C LYS A 117 -0.41 -7.70 -14.08
N GLY A 118 0.32 -8.67 -14.63
CA GLY A 118 1.05 -8.51 -15.90
C GLY A 118 2.11 -7.40 -15.88
N ARG A 119 2.65 -7.07 -14.70
CA ARG A 119 3.67 -6.04 -14.43
C ARG A 119 3.25 -4.58 -14.57
N LYS A 120 2.07 -4.26 -15.10
CA LYS A 120 1.67 -2.85 -15.33
C LYS A 120 0.22 -2.50 -15.05
N LYS A 121 -0.68 -3.45 -14.81
CA LYS A 121 -2.10 -3.14 -14.61
C LYS A 121 -2.53 -3.42 -13.18
N LEU A 122 -3.27 -2.50 -12.60
CA LEU A 122 -4.00 -2.73 -11.36
C LEU A 122 -5.29 -3.50 -11.67
N GLU A 123 -5.49 -4.62 -10.97
CA GLU A 123 -6.68 -5.45 -11.11
C GLU A 123 -7.25 -5.77 -9.72
N LEU A 124 -8.58 -5.75 -9.62
CA LEU A 124 -9.32 -6.00 -8.40
C LEU A 124 -9.86 -7.44 -8.40
N PHE A 125 -9.62 -8.16 -7.31
CA PHE A 125 -9.98 -9.56 -7.09
C PHE A 125 -10.95 -9.69 -5.91
#